data_AF-A0A0M2U168-F1
#
_entry.id   AF-A0A0M2U168-F1
#
_cell.length_a   1.000
_cell.length_b   1.000
_cell.length_c   1.000
_cell.angle_alpha   90.00
_cell.angle_beta   90.00
_cell.angle_gamma   90.00
#
_symmetry.space_group_name_H-M   'P 1'
#
loop_
_entity.id
_entity.type
_entity.pdbx_description
1 polymer ?
#
loop_
_entity_poly.entity_id
_entity_poly.type
_entity_poly.pdbx_seq_one_letter_code
_entity_poly.pdbx_strand_id
1 'polypeptide(L)' 'MFGLLPSVGPWELVLILALALIIFGPGKLPEVGRSLGKGMREFNDLLIIGIGHLFHRVTQK' A
#
# COMPACT_ATOMS: atom_id res chain seq x y z
N MET A 1 2.37 -27.28 16.41
CA MET A 1 2.22 -26.91 17.83
C MET A 1 2.49 -25.43 17.93
N PHE A 2 1.50 -24.67 18.40
CA PHE A 2 1.50 -23.21 18.50
C PHE A 2 2.89 -22.66 18.87
N GLY A 3 3.55 -22.02 17.90
CA GLY A 3 4.85 -21.40 18.11
C GLY A 3 4.65 -20.15 18.95
N LEU A 4 5.09 -20.19 20.20
CA LEU A 4 5.12 -19.08 21.16
C LEU A 4 6.14 -17.97 20.79
N LEU A 5 6.41 -17.80 19.49
CA LEU A 5 7.21 -16.80 18.77
C LEU A 5 8.74 -16.85 19.03
N PRO A 6 9.52 -16.67 17.95
CA PRO A 6 10.03 -15.33 17.67
C PRO A 6 9.77 -14.81 16.24
N SER A 7 9.16 -15.62 15.37
CA SER A 7 8.72 -15.20 14.04
C SER A 7 7.25 -15.53 13.87
N VAL A 8 6.46 -14.51 13.55
CA VAL A 8 5.06 -14.70 13.17
C VAL A 8 5.06 -15.52 11.89
N GLY A 9 4.63 -16.77 11.97
CA GLY A 9 4.59 -17.66 10.81
C GLY A 9 3.48 -17.23 9.84
N PRO A 10 3.54 -17.72 8.58
CA PRO A 10 2.48 -17.46 7.60
C PRO A 10 1.10 -17.88 8.10
N TRP A 11 1.03 -18.90 8.97
CA TRP A 11 -0.22 -19.41 9.52
C TRP A 11 -0.84 -18.46 10.55
N GLU A 12 -0.02 -17.89 11.43
CA GLU A 12 -0.45 -16.90 12.42
C GLU A 12 -0.94 -15.61 11.73
N LEU A 13 -0.26 -15.18 10.65
CA LEU A 13 -0.69 -14.03 9.85
C LEU A 13 -2.06 -14.27 9.20
N VAL A 14 -2.32 -15.47 8.67
CA VAL A 14 -3.63 -15.84 8.10
C VAL A 14 -4.72 -15.80 9.17
N LEU A 15 -4.44 -16.26 10.39
CA LEU A 15 -5.41 -16.25 11.48
C LEU A 15 -5.75 -14.83 11.95
N ILE A 16 -4.73 -13.95 12.06
CA ILE A 16 -4.93 -12.52 12.33
C ILE A 16 -5.72 -11.86 11.20
N LEU A 17 -5.38 -12.16 9.95
CA LEU A 17 -6.09 -11.64 8.79
C LEU A 17 -7.56 -12.09 8.80
N ALA A 18 -7.85 -13.35 9.13
CA ALA A 18 -9.21 -13.85 9.25
C ALA A 18 -10.01 -13.11 10.34
N LEU A 19 -9.42 -12.87 11.52
CA LEU A 19 -10.04 -12.07 12.59
C LEU A 19 -10.28 -10.63 12.15
N ALA A 20 -9.29 -9.99 11.52
CA ALA A 20 -9.42 -8.65 10.98
C ALA A 20 -10.53 -8.59 9.91
N LEU A 21 -10.66 -9.61 9.07
CA LEU A 21 -11.71 -9.71 8.07
C LEU A 21 -13.10 -9.92 8.66
N ILE A 22 -13.22 -10.55 9.83
CA ILE A 22 -14.52 -10.65 10.53
C ILE A 22 -14.94 -9.28 11.07
N ILE A 23 -13.99 -8.51 11.62
CA ILE A 23 -14.27 -7.18 12.21
C ILE A 23 -14.51 -6.13 11.12
N PHE A 24 -13.62 -6.06 10.13
CA PHE A 24 -13.63 -5.04 9.08
C PHE A 24 -14.44 -5.47 7.84
N GLY A 25 -14.64 -6.77 7.63
CA GLY A 25 -15.28 -7.33 6.43
C GLY A 25 -14.30 -7.58 5.27
N PRO A 26 -14.48 -8.67 4.49
CA PRO A 26 -13.62 -9.03 3.35
C PRO A 26 -13.61 -8.00 2.21
N GLY A 27 -14.65 -7.17 2.10
CA GLY A 27 -14.73 -6.12 1.08
C GLY A 27 -13.92 -4.86 1.40
N LYS A 28 -13.63 -4.59 2.68
CA LYS A 28 -12.98 -3.34 3.10
C LYS A 28 -11.48 -3.32 2.82
N LEU A 29 -10.77 -4.43 2.96
CA LEU A 29 -9.34 -4.49 2.65
C LEU A 29 -9.03 -4.21 1.17
N PRO A 30 -9.72 -4.82 0.18
CA PRO A 30 -9.52 -4.50 -1.23
C PRO A 30 -9.91 -3.07 -1.59
N GLU A 31 -10.96 -2.52 -0.95
CA GLU A 31 -11.40 -1.14 -1.15
C GLU A 31 -10.30 -0.14 -0.75
N VAL A 32 -9.70 -0.33 0.43
CA VAL A 32 -8.56 0.46 0.92
C VAL A 32 -7.32 0.25 0.05
N GLY A 33 -7.00 -0.99 -0.35
CA GLY A 33 -5.88 -1.26 -1.24
C GLY A 33 -6.02 -0.56 -2.60
N ARG A 34 -7.24 -0.48 -3.15
CA ARG A 34 -7.52 0.23 -4.41
C ARG A 34 -7.40 1.74 -4.25
N SER A 35 -7.88 2.33 -3.16
CA SER A 35 -7.75 3.78 -2.95
C SER A 35 -6.30 4.19 -2.71
N LEU A 36 -5.56 3.43 -1.90
CA LEU A 36 -4.12 3.62 -1.71
C LEU A 36 -3.35 3.44 -3.01
N GLY A 37 -3.65 2.40 -3.79
CA GLY A 37 -2.99 2.15 -5.07
C GLY A 37 -3.20 3.27 -6.09
N LYS A 38 -4.41 3.85 -6.16
CA LYS A 38 -4.69 5.03 -6.97
C LYS A 38 -3.88 6.23 -6.50
N GLY A 39 -3.90 6.53 -5.19
CA GLY A 39 -3.10 7.61 -4.62
C GLY A 39 -1.60 7.45 -4.91
N MET A 40 -1.04 6.26 -4.67
CA MET A 40 0.37 5.97 -4.97
C MET A 40 0.71 6.17 -6.44
N ARG A 41 -0.19 5.82 -7.37
CA ARG A 41 0.02 6.05 -8.80
C ARG A 41 0.04 7.53 -9.14
N GLU A 42 -0.92 8.30 -8.61
CA GLU A 42 -0.97 9.75 -8.79
C GLU A 42 0.26 10.45 -8.16
N PHE A 43 0.72 10.01 -6.99
CA PHE A 43 1.95 10.51 -6.38
C PHE A 43 3.18 10.24 -7.27
N ASN A 44 3.29 9.05 -7.86
CA ASN A 44 4.37 8.73 -8.79
C ASN A 44 4.29 9.56 -10.07
N ASP A 45 3.09 9.71 -10.65
CA ASP A 45 2.88 10.51 -11.86
C ASP A 45 3.24 11.98 -11.62
N LEU A 46 2.87 12.54 -10.45
CA LEU A 46 3.24 13.90 -10.06
C LEU A 46 4.75 14.06 -9.85
N LEU A 47 5.43 13.08 -9.26
CA LEU A 47 6.88 13.13 -9.09
C LEU A 47 7.60 13.07 -10.44
N ILE A 48 7.20 12.16 -11.32
CA ILE A 48 7.84 11.96 -12.63
C ILE A 48 7.58 13.16 -13.56
N ILE A 49 6.31 13.59 -13.67
CA ILE A 49 5.93 14.72 -14.54
C ILE A 49 6.42 16.05 -13.96
N GLY A 50 6.34 16.24 -12.64
CA GLY A 50 6.75 17.47 -11.97
C GLY A 50 8.25 17.76 -12.10
N ILE A 51 9.11 16.74 -12.02
CA ILE A 51 10.56 16.88 -12.21
C ILE A 51 10.90 17.21 -13.66
N GLY A 52 10.24 16.57 -14.64
CA GLY A 52 10.41 16.90 -16.06
C GLY A 52 9.97 18.32 -16.41
N HIS A 53 8.90 18.80 -15.76
CA HIS A 53 8.42 20.17 -15.94
C HIS A 53 9.37 21.21 -15.32
N LEU A 54 10.07 20.85 -14.23
CA LEU A 54 11.13 21.67 -13.63
C LEU A 54 12.38 21.72 -14.52
N PHE A 55 12.73 20.63 -15.19
CA PHE A 55 13.89 20.56 -16.08
C PHE A 55 13.77 21.55 -17.24
N HIS A 56 12.60 21.63 -17.88
CA HIS A 56 12.36 22.62 -18.92
C HIS A 56 12.47 24.06 -18.40
N ARG A 57 12.06 24.33 -17.16
CA ARG A 57 12.17 25.67 -16.55
C ARG A 57 13.61 26.06 -16.19
N VAL A 58 14.50 25.09 -15.95
CA VAL A 58 15.92 25.35 -15.61
C VAL A 58 16.77 25.47 -16.88
N THR A 59 16.45 24.76 -17.96
CA THR A 59 17.18 24.86 -19.24
C THR A 59 16.84 26.11 -20.08
N GLN A 60 15.69 26.77 -19.81
CA GLN A 60 15.26 27.98 -20.52
C GLN A 60 15.71 29.31 -19.87
N LYS A 61 16.71 29.28 -18.99
CA LYS A 61 17.37 30.47 -18.41
C LYS A 61 18.86 30.42 -18.69
#